data_AF-A0A973FGY5-F1
#
_entry.id   AF-A0A973FGY5-F1
#
_cell.length_a   1.000
_cell.length_b   1.000
_cell.length_c   1.000
_cell.angle_alpha   90.00
_cell.angle_beta   90.00
_cell.angle_gamma   90.00
#
_symmetry.space_group_name_H-M   'P 1'
#
loop_
_entity.id
_entity.type
_entity.pdbx_description
1 polymer ?
#
loop_
_entity_poly.entity_id
_entity_poly.type
_entity_poly.pdbx_seq_one_letter_code
_entity_poly.pdbx_strand_id
1 'polypeptide(L)'
;MANSEHLAILKEGVAVWNRWRRDHADILPDLTGARLDGRNLHRVNVGGADLRGADLKHADLREAYLGGANLSGVNFQKAQMTEAGLADANLSEANLNKANLRGAYLKGAWLMGSYLKCANLLGVDFSEANLSGANLTDADLSLADLSGVNLKSTNLSGANMLGANLQNAIIGATVFANIDLSAVRSLSKAKHAGPSVIGIDTLFRSQGMIPEVFLRGCGAPDQIIEFARSLLGKPNDYQACFIRCAAQDKEFAKRLHADLQENNVRCWYAFEDITTGDVHGTGIDEFVQITNKIILILSSYSVRSDWAGQEVEHALHPDDGKHDGALFPIRLDEAIMDCSAGWAAKVRHQYHIADFSGWRDGKTYADAMAHLLRDLKMK
;
A
#
# COMPACT_ATOMS: atom_id res chain seq x y z
N MET A 1 -16.14 11.77 28.17
CA MET A 1 -15.57 13.13 28.03
C MET A 1 -14.46 13.18 29.05
N ALA A 2 -13.28 13.63 28.64
CA ALA A 2 -12.07 13.60 29.46
C ALA A 2 -12.27 14.32 30.80
N ASN A 3 -11.59 13.83 31.84
CA ASN A 3 -11.47 14.57 33.08
C ASN A 3 -10.74 15.90 32.80
N SER A 4 -11.36 17.01 33.20
CA SER A 4 -10.87 18.36 32.89
C SER A 4 -9.55 18.69 33.58
N GLU A 5 -9.32 18.17 34.79
CA GLU A 5 -8.08 18.34 35.54
C GLU A 5 -6.94 17.56 34.87
N HIS A 6 -7.14 16.27 34.57
CA HIS A 6 -6.12 15.47 33.88
C HIS A 6 -5.73 16.11 32.54
N LEU A 7 -6.72 16.53 31.75
CA LEU A 7 -6.45 17.16 30.47
C LEU A 7 -5.73 18.51 30.61
N ALA A 8 -6.02 19.29 31.67
CA ALA A 8 -5.33 20.54 31.95
C ALA A 8 -3.84 20.29 32.26
N ILE A 9 -3.54 19.34 33.14
CA ILE A 9 -2.17 18.97 33.51
C ILE A 9 -1.38 18.52 32.28
N LEU A 10 -1.99 17.69 31.42
CA LEU A 10 -1.34 17.25 30.18
C LEU A 10 -1.04 18.42 29.24
N LYS A 11 -1.95 19.40 29.15
CA LYS A 11 -1.79 20.59 28.30
C LYS A 11 -0.72 21.55 28.80
N GLU A 12 -0.36 21.52 30.08
CA GLU A 12 0.79 22.27 30.63
C GLU A 12 2.13 21.71 30.12
N GLY A 13 2.16 20.45 29.69
CA GLY A 13 3.26 19.84 28.98
C GLY A 13 3.71 18.51 29.56
N VAL A 14 4.41 17.72 28.74
CA VAL A 14 4.83 16.36 29.06
C VAL A 14 5.64 16.27 30.35
N ALA A 15 6.51 17.25 30.62
CA ALA A 15 7.33 17.25 31.84
C ALA A 15 6.50 17.42 33.12
N VAL A 16 5.44 18.24 33.06
CA VAL A 16 4.50 18.44 34.18
C VAL A 16 3.68 17.18 34.37
N TRP A 17 3.10 16.66 33.29
CA TRP A 17 2.35 15.40 33.29
C TRP A 17 3.14 14.23 33.86
N ASN A 18 4.38 14.03 33.38
CA ASN A 18 5.22 12.91 33.83
C ASN A 18 5.65 13.05 35.31
N ARG A 19 5.76 14.28 35.85
CA ARG A 19 5.94 14.47 37.30
C ARG A 19 4.67 14.09 38.04
N TRP A 20 3.53 14.62 37.62
CA TRP A 20 2.24 14.32 38.23
C TRP A 20 1.95 12.81 38.25
N ARG A 21 2.24 12.08 37.16
CA ARG A 21 2.11 10.61 37.09
C ARG A 21 2.98 9.85 38.07
N ARG A 22 4.17 10.36 38.42
CA ARG A 22 5.03 9.72 39.43
C ARG A 22 4.46 9.89 40.83
N ASP A 23 3.88 11.06 41.11
CA ASP A 23 3.31 11.37 42.42
C ASP A 23 1.91 10.76 42.61
N HIS A 24 1.24 10.38 41.51
CA HIS A 24 -0.12 9.83 41.47
C HIS A 24 -0.18 8.52 40.68
N ALA A 25 0.67 7.55 41.03
CA ALA A 25 0.78 6.28 40.32
C ALA A 25 -0.49 5.40 40.42
N ASP A 26 -1.29 5.60 41.47
CA ASP A 26 -2.56 4.91 41.75
C ASP A 26 -3.74 5.47 40.94
N ILE A 27 -3.64 6.70 40.44
CA ILE A 27 -4.67 7.29 39.59
C ILE A 27 -4.57 6.71 38.17
N LEU A 28 -5.69 6.21 37.64
CA LEU A 28 -5.86 5.90 36.22
C LEU A 28 -6.37 7.15 35.49
N PRO A 29 -5.57 7.78 34.62
CA PRO A 29 -5.99 9.04 34.02
C PRO A 29 -7.11 8.84 32.98
N ASP A 30 -8.22 9.57 33.12
CA ASP A 30 -9.27 9.68 32.09
C ASP A 30 -8.99 10.86 31.14
N LEU A 31 -8.69 10.52 29.89
CA LEU A 31 -8.48 11.40 28.75
C LEU A 31 -9.46 11.06 27.60
N THR A 32 -10.63 10.49 27.92
CA THR A 32 -11.61 10.03 26.93
C THR A 32 -12.08 11.15 25.99
N GLY A 33 -11.98 10.94 24.68
CA GLY A 33 -12.36 11.96 23.69
C GLY A 33 -11.53 13.24 23.73
N ALA A 34 -10.36 13.24 24.39
CA ALA A 34 -9.49 14.40 24.44
C ALA A 34 -9.03 14.81 23.02
N ARG A 35 -8.98 16.12 22.77
CA ARG A 35 -8.46 16.68 21.51
C ARG A 35 -6.99 17.06 21.68
N LEU A 36 -6.11 16.20 21.16
CA LEU A 36 -4.66 16.26 21.28
C LEU A 36 -3.95 16.23 19.90
N ASP A 37 -4.69 16.53 18.83
CA ASP A 37 -4.18 16.65 17.46
C ASP A 37 -2.95 17.57 17.38
N GLY A 38 -1.92 17.11 16.66
CA GLY A 38 -0.67 17.82 16.40
C GLY A 38 0.20 18.09 17.63
N ARG A 39 -0.14 17.58 18.82
CA ARG A 39 0.59 17.91 20.04
C ARG A 39 1.93 17.19 20.13
N ASN A 40 2.91 17.87 20.73
CA ASN A 40 4.13 17.23 21.17
C ASN A 40 3.90 16.50 22.50
N LEU A 41 3.87 15.17 22.41
CA LEU A 41 3.70 14.21 23.49
C LEU A 41 4.90 13.24 23.54
N HIS A 42 6.06 13.67 23.04
CA HIS A 42 7.29 12.88 23.03
C HIS A 42 7.63 12.43 24.46
N ARG A 43 7.84 11.12 24.66
CA ARG A 43 8.10 10.50 25.98
C ARG A 43 7.00 10.71 27.03
N VAL A 44 5.76 11.01 26.63
CA VAL A 44 4.65 11.09 27.59
C VAL A 44 4.41 9.73 28.24
N ASN A 45 4.14 9.70 29.54
CA ASN A 45 3.69 8.50 30.24
C ASN A 45 2.18 8.53 30.46
N VAL A 46 1.44 7.90 29.55
CA VAL A 46 -0.01 7.67 29.68
C VAL A 46 -0.32 6.19 29.86
N GLY A 47 0.61 5.42 30.43
CA GLY A 47 0.42 4.00 30.72
C GLY A 47 -0.79 3.78 31.63
N GLY A 48 -1.64 2.81 31.27
CA GLY A 48 -2.89 2.49 31.95
C GLY A 48 -4.02 3.53 31.82
N ALA A 49 -3.80 4.66 31.13
CA ALA A 49 -4.81 5.70 30.98
C ALA A 49 -5.95 5.28 30.04
N ASP A 50 -7.11 5.90 30.21
CA ASP A 50 -8.26 5.76 29.32
C ASP A 50 -8.29 6.92 28.32
N LEU A 51 -7.92 6.64 27.06
CA LEU A 51 -7.93 7.60 25.97
C LEU A 51 -9.04 7.29 24.95
N ARG A 52 -10.03 6.46 25.27
CA ARG A 52 -11.04 6.01 24.28
C ARG A 52 -11.61 7.17 23.46
N GLY A 53 -11.58 7.02 22.14
CA GLY A 53 -12.07 8.02 21.19
C GLY A 53 -11.32 9.36 21.17
N ALA A 54 -10.14 9.48 21.81
CA ALA A 54 -9.31 10.68 21.72
C ALA A 54 -8.81 10.91 20.29
N ASP A 55 -8.55 12.19 19.97
CA ASP A 55 -7.98 12.60 18.70
C ASP A 55 -6.50 12.96 18.89
N LEU A 56 -5.62 12.11 18.38
CA LEU A 56 -4.16 12.18 18.43
C LEU A 56 -3.55 12.19 17.02
N LYS A 57 -4.34 12.60 16.01
CA LYS A 57 -3.85 12.84 14.66
C LYS A 57 -2.61 13.72 14.69
N HIS A 58 -1.64 13.41 13.83
CA HIS A 58 -0.42 14.21 13.69
C HIS A 58 0.41 14.41 14.98
N ALA A 59 0.06 13.77 16.10
CA ALA A 59 0.76 13.96 17.36
C ALA A 59 2.15 13.33 17.31
N ASP A 60 3.08 13.92 18.04
CA ASP A 60 4.40 13.34 18.28
C ASP A 60 4.37 12.55 19.58
N LEU A 61 4.37 11.23 19.47
CA LEU A 61 4.35 10.23 20.55
C LEU A 61 5.61 9.35 20.49
N ARG A 62 6.70 9.84 19.87
CA ARG A 62 7.97 9.09 19.84
C ARG A 62 8.40 8.76 21.26
N GLU A 63 8.78 7.51 21.49
CA GLU A 63 9.20 6.99 22.79
C GLU A 63 8.15 7.17 23.92
N ALA A 64 6.87 7.36 23.60
CA ALA A 64 5.81 7.47 24.60
C ALA A 64 5.53 6.13 25.28
N TYR A 65 5.16 6.17 26.56
CA TYR A 65 4.75 5.01 27.34
C TYR A 65 3.21 4.94 27.39
N LEU A 66 2.64 3.99 26.65
CA LEU A 66 1.22 3.75 26.46
C LEU A 66 0.81 2.33 26.91
N GLY A 67 1.70 1.58 27.56
CA GLY A 67 1.46 0.20 27.98
C GLY A 67 0.20 0.05 28.84
N GLY A 68 -0.63 -0.94 28.52
CA GLY A 68 -1.91 -1.20 29.19
C GLY A 68 -2.97 -0.11 29.06
N ALA A 69 -2.73 0.95 28.27
CA ALA A 69 -3.71 2.02 28.08
C ALA A 69 -4.92 1.54 27.26
N ASN A 70 -6.08 2.12 27.53
CA ASN A 70 -7.26 1.93 26.70
C ASN A 70 -7.28 2.98 25.59
N LEU A 71 -6.87 2.55 24.39
CA LEU A 71 -6.76 3.36 23.18
C LEU A 71 -7.86 3.00 22.16
N SER A 72 -8.95 2.34 22.58
CA SER A 72 -9.94 1.87 21.63
C SER A 72 -10.62 3.04 20.91
N GLY A 73 -10.71 2.96 19.58
CA GLY A 73 -11.28 4.01 18.74
C GLY A 73 -10.48 5.33 18.71
N VAL A 74 -9.25 5.35 19.22
CA VAL A 74 -8.38 6.55 19.14
C VAL A 74 -7.98 6.83 17.69
N ASN A 75 -7.91 8.11 17.34
CA ASN A 75 -7.42 8.55 16.05
C ASN A 75 -5.93 8.89 16.13
N PHE A 76 -5.07 8.01 15.62
CA PHE A 76 -3.62 8.18 15.48
C PHE A 76 -3.19 8.43 14.03
N GLN A 77 -4.11 8.82 13.14
CA GLN A 77 -3.77 8.99 11.73
C GLN A 77 -2.57 9.94 11.56
N LYS A 78 -1.54 9.47 10.87
CA LYS A 78 -0.26 10.18 10.64
C LYS A 78 0.51 10.58 11.92
N ALA A 79 0.21 10.00 13.08
CA ALA A 79 0.98 10.22 14.30
C ALA A 79 2.42 9.65 14.19
N GLN A 80 3.37 10.27 14.89
CA GLN A 80 4.75 9.77 15.02
C GLN A 80 4.86 8.98 16.32
N MET A 81 5.06 7.67 16.25
CA MET A 81 5.06 6.74 17.38
C MET A 81 6.28 5.80 17.35
N THR A 82 7.38 6.25 16.74
CA THR A 82 8.63 5.49 16.70
C THR A 82 9.07 5.12 18.12
N GLU A 83 9.40 3.84 18.32
CA GLU A 83 9.83 3.27 19.61
C GLU A 83 8.83 3.49 20.78
N ALA A 84 7.55 3.73 20.49
CA ALA A 84 6.53 3.84 21.54
C ALA A 84 6.28 2.48 22.22
N GLY A 85 6.11 2.50 23.55
CA GLY A 85 5.79 1.32 24.35
C GLY A 85 4.28 1.12 24.47
N LEU A 86 3.74 0.11 23.79
CA LEU A 86 2.30 -0.18 23.64
C LEU A 86 1.93 -1.60 24.12
N ALA A 87 2.82 -2.25 24.88
CA ALA A 87 2.59 -3.60 25.38
C ALA A 87 1.25 -3.69 26.15
N ASP A 88 0.46 -4.72 25.86
CA ASP A 88 -0.86 -4.98 26.44
C ASP A 88 -1.89 -3.84 26.29
N ALA A 89 -1.64 -2.83 25.46
CA ALA A 89 -2.57 -1.74 25.23
C ALA A 89 -3.76 -2.21 24.36
N ASN A 90 -4.93 -1.60 24.59
CA ASN A 90 -6.12 -1.86 23.76
C ASN A 90 -6.26 -0.81 22.65
N LEU A 91 -5.85 -1.15 21.44
CA LEU A 91 -6.02 -0.34 20.22
C LEU A 91 -7.17 -0.85 19.32
N SER A 92 -8.15 -1.56 19.87
CA SER A 92 -9.28 -2.07 19.08
C SER A 92 -9.97 -0.90 18.36
N GLU A 93 -10.25 -1.07 17.06
CA GLU A 93 -10.87 -0.05 16.20
C GLU A 93 -10.12 1.30 16.11
N ALA A 94 -8.87 1.37 16.59
CA ALA A 94 -8.07 2.59 16.47
C ALA A 94 -7.69 2.86 15.00
N ASN A 95 -7.63 4.15 14.64
CA ASN A 95 -7.20 4.59 13.32
C ASN A 95 -5.71 4.97 13.34
N LEU A 96 -4.85 4.07 12.89
CA LEU A 96 -3.40 4.20 12.77
C LEU A 96 -2.95 4.37 11.30
N ASN A 97 -3.87 4.75 10.40
CA ASN A 97 -3.55 4.90 8.98
C ASN A 97 -2.42 5.92 8.79
N LYS A 98 -1.39 5.52 8.03
CA LYS A 98 -0.19 6.33 7.75
C LYS A 98 0.60 6.74 9.01
N ALA A 99 0.35 6.12 10.17
CA ALA A 99 1.15 6.37 11.37
C ALA A 99 2.55 5.75 11.24
N ASN A 100 3.52 6.33 11.93
CA ASN A 100 4.89 5.82 11.99
C ASN A 100 5.14 5.12 13.33
N LEU A 101 5.04 3.79 13.36
CA LEU A 101 5.30 2.97 14.55
C LEU A 101 6.61 2.20 14.45
N ARG A 102 7.57 2.64 13.63
CA ARG A 102 8.87 1.96 13.48
C ARG A 102 9.47 1.60 14.84
N GLY A 103 9.80 0.32 15.04
CA GLY A 103 10.39 -0.20 16.27
C GLY A 103 9.52 -0.11 17.53
N ALA A 104 8.21 0.17 17.42
CA ALA A 104 7.31 0.19 18.57
C ALA A 104 7.13 -1.22 19.17
N TYR A 105 6.79 -1.25 20.45
CA TYR A 105 6.61 -2.49 21.23
C TYR A 105 5.13 -2.76 21.45
N LEU A 106 4.53 -3.66 20.66
CA LEU A 106 3.11 -4.03 20.71
C LEU A 106 2.88 -5.48 21.18
N LYS A 107 3.84 -6.07 21.92
CA LYS A 107 3.67 -7.40 22.50
C LYS A 107 2.36 -7.48 23.30
N GLY A 108 1.54 -8.49 23.01
CA GLY A 108 0.26 -8.74 23.69
C GLY A 108 -0.84 -7.69 23.43
N ALA A 109 -0.59 -6.67 22.60
CA ALA A 109 -1.55 -5.59 22.35
C ALA A 109 -2.81 -6.08 21.59
N TRP A 110 -3.93 -5.41 21.82
CA TRP A 110 -5.23 -5.74 21.22
C TRP A 110 -5.55 -4.76 20.10
N LEU A 111 -5.46 -5.19 18.85
CA LEU A 111 -5.61 -4.37 17.64
C LEU A 111 -6.80 -4.83 16.78
N MET A 112 -7.80 -5.47 17.39
CA MET A 112 -8.94 -6.02 16.66
C MET A 112 -9.68 -4.94 15.87
N GLY A 113 -9.89 -5.17 14.58
CA GLY A 113 -10.58 -4.21 13.70
C GLY A 113 -9.87 -2.86 13.51
N SER A 114 -8.60 -2.73 13.90
CA SER A 114 -7.85 -1.47 13.75
C SER A 114 -7.51 -1.17 12.28
N TYR A 115 -7.32 0.11 11.97
CA TYR A 115 -6.98 0.60 10.64
C TYR A 115 -5.51 1.00 10.59
N LEU A 116 -4.68 0.24 9.87
CA LEU A 116 -3.22 0.41 9.75
C LEU A 116 -2.79 0.58 8.29
N LYS A 117 -3.68 1.08 7.41
CA LYS A 117 -3.38 1.26 6.00
C LYS A 117 -2.19 2.21 5.82
N CYS A 118 -1.20 1.80 5.02
CA CYS A 118 0.05 2.52 4.77
C CYS A 118 0.84 2.88 6.05
N ALA A 119 0.66 2.17 7.16
CA ALA A 119 1.43 2.42 8.38
C ALA A 119 2.88 1.92 8.23
N ASN A 120 3.84 2.64 8.82
CA ASN A 120 5.20 2.15 8.94
C ASN A 120 5.33 1.31 10.22
N LEU A 121 5.46 0.00 10.06
CA LEU A 121 5.55 -1.01 11.13
C LEU A 121 6.89 -1.74 11.09
N LEU A 122 7.92 -1.11 10.51
CA LEU A 122 9.22 -1.73 10.34
C LEU A 122 9.82 -2.07 11.70
N GLY A 123 10.17 -3.35 11.88
CA GLY A 123 10.80 -3.88 13.09
C GLY A 123 9.92 -3.85 14.33
N VAL A 124 8.59 -3.74 14.18
CA VAL A 124 7.66 -3.77 15.31
C VAL A 124 7.60 -5.16 15.93
N ASP A 125 7.54 -5.22 17.26
CA ASP A 125 7.23 -6.44 18.01
C ASP A 125 5.70 -6.56 18.19
N PHE A 126 5.07 -7.43 17.40
CA PHE A 126 3.66 -7.82 17.52
C PHE A 126 3.50 -9.19 18.19
N SER A 127 4.53 -9.71 18.86
CA SER A 127 4.46 -11.05 19.44
C SER A 127 3.24 -11.20 20.36
N GLU A 128 2.49 -12.28 20.17
CA GLU A 128 1.27 -12.58 20.93
C GLU A 128 0.13 -11.53 20.82
N ALA A 129 0.25 -10.53 19.95
CA ALA A 129 -0.79 -9.52 19.74
C ALA A 129 -2.02 -10.09 19.02
N ASN A 130 -3.15 -9.38 19.11
CA ASN A 130 -4.37 -9.73 18.39
C ASN A 130 -4.70 -8.69 17.31
N LEU A 131 -4.42 -9.02 16.05
CA LEU A 131 -4.72 -8.19 14.87
C LEU A 131 -6.00 -8.66 14.15
N SER A 132 -6.84 -9.48 14.77
CA SER A 132 -7.97 -10.06 14.04
C SER A 132 -8.90 -8.99 13.46
N GLY A 133 -9.19 -9.07 12.17
CA GLY A 133 -10.02 -8.08 11.45
C GLY A 133 -9.31 -6.76 11.14
N ALA A 134 -8.01 -6.62 11.44
CA ALA A 134 -7.28 -5.38 11.15
C ALA A 134 -7.07 -5.19 9.64
N ASN A 135 -6.95 -3.92 9.23
CA ASN A 135 -6.58 -3.53 7.87
C ASN A 135 -5.12 -3.07 7.82
N LEU A 136 -4.24 -3.92 7.29
CA LEU A 136 -2.80 -3.67 7.10
C LEU A 136 -2.44 -3.42 5.63
N THR A 137 -3.40 -2.98 4.81
CA THR A 137 -3.15 -2.74 3.39
C THR A 137 -2.00 -1.74 3.18
N ASP A 138 -1.05 -2.09 2.32
CA ASP A 138 0.16 -1.30 2.01
C ASP A 138 1.03 -0.91 3.23
N ALA A 139 0.88 -1.60 4.37
CA ALA A 139 1.72 -1.36 5.53
C ALA A 139 3.13 -1.92 5.35
N ASP A 140 4.14 -1.26 5.93
CA ASP A 140 5.50 -1.79 5.96
C ASP A 140 5.74 -2.63 7.21
N LEU A 141 5.63 -3.95 7.09
CA LEU A 141 5.88 -4.94 8.15
C LEU A 141 7.31 -5.54 8.05
N SER A 142 8.23 -4.89 7.34
CA SER A 142 9.60 -5.39 7.20
C SER A 142 10.23 -5.64 8.56
N LEU A 143 10.82 -6.83 8.74
CA LEU A 143 11.48 -7.26 9.97
C LEU A 143 10.57 -7.29 11.22
N ALA A 144 9.25 -7.19 11.08
CA ALA A 144 8.33 -7.27 12.21
C ALA A 144 8.30 -8.69 12.81
N ASP A 145 8.23 -8.77 14.14
CA ASP A 145 7.98 -10.05 14.81
C ASP A 145 6.48 -10.27 14.97
N LEU A 146 5.92 -11.16 14.16
CA LEU A 146 4.51 -11.56 14.19
C LEU A 146 4.39 -12.95 14.85
N SER A 147 5.30 -13.32 15.76
CA SER A 147 5.25 -14.62 16.39
C SER A 147 4.04 -14.78 17.32
N GLY A 148 3.27 -15.85 17.14
CA GLY A 148 2.07 -16.13 17.95
C GLY A 148 0.92 -15.14 17.75
N VAL A 149 1.03 -14.19 16.83
CA VAL A 149 0.00 -13.17 16.56
C VAL A 149 -1.29 -13.81 16.05
N ASN A 150 -2.44 -13.21 16.34
CA ASN A 150 -3.70 -13.60 15.70
C ASN A 150 -4.01 -12.68 14.50
N LEU A 151 -3.94 -13.23 13.29
CA LEU A 151 -4.17 -12.55 12.00
C LEU A 151 -5.47 -13.00 11.32
N LYS A 152 -6.41 -13.62 12.05
CA LYS A 152 -7.70 -14.02 11.47
C LYS A 152 -8.42 -12.83 10.85
N SER A 153 -9.02 -12.99 9.67
CA SER A 153 -9.74 -11.93 8.96
C SER A 153 -8.94 -10.65 8.70
N THR A 154 -7.60 -10.71 8.77
CA THR A 154 -6.73 -9.55 8.55
C THR A 154 -6.47 -9.36 7.07
N ASN A 155 -6.47 -8.11 6.61
CA ASN A 155 -6.11 -7.76 5.24
C ASN A 155 -4.65 -7.30 5.16
N LEU A 156 -3.78 -8.10 4.54
CA LEU A 156 -2.35 -7.79 4.32
C LEU A 156 -2.08 -7.38 2.86
N SER A 157 -3.11 -6.98 2.10
CA SER A 157 -2.95 -6.65 0.68
C SER A 157 -1.87 -5.58 0.46
N GLY A 158 -0.86 -5.83 -0.37
CA GLY A 158 0.20 -4.86 -0.67
C GLY A 158 1.21 -4.62 0.47
N ALA A 159 1.08 -5.29 1.61
CA ALA A 159 1.99 -5.11 2.73
C ALA A 159 3.41 -5.60 2.40
N ASN A 160 4.43 -4.84 2.82
CA ASN A 160 5.81 -5.29 2.73
C ASN A 160 6.14 -6.22 3.90
N MET A 161 6.42 -7.49 3.63
CA MET A 161 6.64 -8.52 4.64
C MET A 161 8.10 -9.01 4.70
N LEU A 162 9.04 -8.25 4.12
CA LEU A 162 10.45 -8.65 4.02
C LEU A 162 11.04 -9.01 5.39
N GLY A 163 11.42 -10.28 5.58
CA GLY A 163 12.04 -10.76 6.81
C GLY A 163 11.12 -10.83 8.03
N ALA A 164 9.82 -10.57 7.87
CA ALA A 164 8.83 -10.70 8.94
C ALA A 164 8.77 -12.14 9.47
N ASN A 165 8.48 -12.33 10.75
CA ASN A 165 8.46 -13.66 11.39
C ASN A 165 7.03 -14.12 11.71
N LEU A 166 6.52 -15.15 11.03
CA LEU A 166 5.17 -15.71 11.26
C LEU A 166 5.16 -16.98 12.12
N GLN A 167 6.18 -17.20 12.95
CA GLN A 167 6.24 -18.40 13.78
C GLN A 167 5.00 -18.50 14.69
N ASN A 168 4.24 -19.59 14.61
CA ASN A 168 3.02 -19.82 15.38
C ASN A 168 1.90 -18.79 15.17
N ALA A 169 2.01 -17.88 14.19
CA ALA A 169 0.95 -16.93 13.86
C ALA A 169 -0.33 -17.69 13.48
N ILE A 170 -1.48 -17.23 13.95
CA ILE A 170 -2.78 -17.85 13.70
C ILE A 170 -3.44 -17.11 12.53
N ILE A 171 -3.65 -17.81 11.42
CA ILE A 171 -4.23 -17.26 10.20
C ILE A 171 -5.52 -17.99 9.82
N GLY A 172 -6.40 -17.31 9.10
CA GLY A 172 -7.71 -17.83 8.67
C GLY A 172 -8.62 -16.70 8.26
N ALA A 173 -9.23 -16.78 7.08
CA ALA A 173 -9.80 -15.63 6.36
C ALA A 173 -8.81 -14.45 6.20
N THR A 174 -7.51 -14.71 6.30
CA THR A 174 -6.45 -13.71 6.11
C THR A 174 -6.24 -13.48 4.61
N VAL A 175 -6.00 -12.25 4.19
CA VAL A 175 -5.79 -11.90 2.78
C VAL A 175 -4.31 -11.63 2.51
N PHE A 176 -3.68 -12.51 1.73
CA PHE A 176 -2.31 -12.38 1.23
C PHE A 176 -2.33 -12.05 -0.27
N ALA A 177 -2.63 -10.80 -0.61
CA ALA A 177 -2.66 -10.32 -1.98
C ALA A 177 -1.59 -9.25 -2.20
N ASN A 178 -1.00 -9.21 -3.38
CA ASN A 178 0.00 -8.28 -3.83
C ASN A 178 1.24 -8.20 -2.90
N ILE A 179 1.66 -9.32 -2.31
CA ILE A 179 2.81 -9.37 -1.39
C ILE A 179 3.87 -10.37 -1.88
N ASP A 180 5.09 -10.21 -1.38
CA ASP A 180 6.16 -11.21 -1.50
C ASP A 180 6.32 -11.98 -0.18
N LEU A 181 6.11 -13.29 -0.24
CA LEU A 181 6.25 -14.21 0.90
C LEU A 181 7.59 -14.96 0.90
N SER A 182 8.45 -14.77 -0.11
CA SER A 182 9.69 -15.53 -0.30
C SER A 182 10.69 -15.37 0.85
N ALA A 183 10.72 -14.19 1.47
CA ALA A 183 11.61 -13.85 2.57
C ALA A 183 10.93 -13.89 3.95
N VAL A 184 9.67 -14.32 4.03
CA VAL A 184 8.95 -14.42 5.30
C VAL A 184 9.46 -15.62 6.09
N ARG A 185 9.91 -15.35 7.32
CA ARG A 185 10.49 -16.36 8.20
C ARG A 185 9.40 -17.20 8.85
N SER A 186 9.69 -18.48 9.04
CA SER A 186 8.81 -19.42 9.75
C SER A 186 7.40 -19.56 9.13
N LEU A 187 7.24 -19.25 7.85
CA LEU A 187 5.94 -19.28 7.16
C LEU A 187 5.26 -20.66 7.26
N SER A 188 6.04 -21.75 7.17
CA SER A 188 5.56 -23.14 7.35
C SER A 188 5.12 -23.49 8.78
N LYS A 189 5.38 -22.61 9.75
CA LYS A 189 5.01 -22.76 11.17
C LYS A 189 3.78 -21.93 11.55
N ALA A 190 3.16 -21.24 10.59
CA ALA A 190 1.87 -20.61 10.82
C ALA A 190 0.80 -21.68 11.13
N LYS A 191 -0.15 -21.32 11.98
CA LYS A 191 -1.29 -22.15 12.39
C LYS A 191 -2.51 -21.72 11.59
N HIS A 192 -3.07 -22.64 10.83
CA HIS A 192 -4.24 -22.38 10.00
C HIS A 192 -5.52 -22.72 10.77
N ALA A 193 -6.26 -21.69 11.18
CA ALA A 193 -7.58 -21.81 11.80
C ALA A 193 -8.73 -21.89 10.76
N GLY A 194 -8.40 -21.70 9.48
CA GLY A 194 -9.32 -21.76 8.34
C GLY A 194 -8.60 -21.40 7.04
N PRO A 195 -9.27 -21.51 5.87
CA PRO A 195 -8.69 -21.13 4.59
C PRO A 195 -8.34 -19.64 4.56
N SER A 196 -7.37 -19.25 3.74
CA SER A 196 -6.93 -17.85 3.57
C SER A 196 -6.78 -17.54 2.09
N VAL A 197 -6.91 -16.26 1.72
CA VAL A 197 -6.78 -15.83 0.32
C VAL A 197 -5.31 -15.67 -0.01
N ILE A 198 -4.86 -16.30 -1.10
CA ILE A 198 -3.54 -16.07 -1.70
C ILE A 198 -3.77 -15.56 -3.12
N GLY A 199 -3.34 -14.33 -3.38
CA GLY A 199 -3.41 -13.72 -4.71
C GLY A 199 -2.54 -14.46 -5.73
N ILE A 200 -2.97 -14.46 -7.00
CA ILE A 200 -2.13 -14.99 -8.09
C ILE A 200 -0.85 -14.18 -8.21
N ASP A 201 -0.95 -12.86 -8.11
CA ASP A 201 0.15 -11.91 -7.93
C ASP A 201 1.13 -12.33 -6.82
N THR A 202 0.64 -12.69 -5.62
CA THR A 202 1.47 -13.18 -4.51
C THR A 202 2.24 -14.46 -4.87
N LEU A 203 1.62 -15.41 -5.57
CA LEU A 203 2.28 -16.66 -6.00
C LEU A 203 3.51 -16.37 -6.86
N PHE A 204 3.36 -15.47 -7.84
CA PHE A 204 4.45 -15.12 -8.74
C PHE A 204 5.47 -14.18 -8.11
N ARG A 205 5.05 -13.18 -7.34
CA ARG A 205 5.96 -12.30 -6.58
C ARG A 205 6.87 -13.12 -5.67
N SER A 206 6.34 -14.19 -5.09
CA SER A 206 7.09 -15.10 -4.23
C SER A 206 7.90 -16.15 -5.00
N GLN A 207 7.86 -16.16 -6.33
CA GLN A 207 8.67 -17.02 -7.22
C GLN A 207 8.65 -18.51 -6.86
N GLY A 208 7.51 -19.02 -6.39
CA GLY A 208 7.37 -20.42 -5.98
C GLY A 208 8.04 -20.77 -4.64
N MET A 209 8.54 -19.79 -3.88
CA MET A 209 9.18 -19.97 -2.57
C MET A 209 8.18 -20.12 -1.41
N ILE A 210 6.87 -20.12 -1.68
CA ILE A 210 5.85 -20.34 -0.66
C ILE A 210 5.82 -21.84 -0.30
N PRO A 211 6.01 -22.22 0.97
CA PRO A 211 6.00 -23.63 1.38
C PRO A 211 4.67 -24.32 1.05
N GLU A 212 4.73 -25.53 0.50
CA GLU A 212 3.51 -26.30 0.13
C GLU A 212 2.57 -26.51 1.33
N VAL A 213 3.12 -26.74 2.52
CA VAL A 213 2.32 -26.92 3.74
C VAL A 213 1.50 -25.67 4.07
N PHE A 214 2.06 -24.48 3.79
CA PHE A 214 1.37 -23.22 3.99
C PHE A 214 0.26 -23.04 2.94
N LEU A 215 0.56 -23.28 1.66
CA LEU A 215 -0.44 -23.24 0.58
C LEU A 215 -1.62 -24.18 0.88
N ARG A 216 -1.32 -25.42 1.27
CA ARG A 216 -2.33 -26.42 1.65
C ARG A 216 -3.14 -25.98 2.86
N GLY A 217 -2.49 -25.41 3.88
CA GLY A 217 -3.15 -24.85 5.06
C GLY A 217 -4.07 -23.67 4.73
N CYS A 218 -3.74 -22.88 3.71
CA CYS A 218 -4.62 -21.82 3.18
C CYS A 218 -5.78 -22.37 2.34
N GLY A 219 -5.81 -23.67 2.05
CA GLY A 219 -6.87 -24.32 1.28
C GLY A 219 -6.59 -24.41 -0.23
N ALA A 220 -5.34 -24.22 -0.67
CA ALA A 220 -4.99 -24.37 -2.07
C ALA A 220 -5.09 -25.85 -2.50
N PRO A 221 -5.72 -26.16 -3.65
CA PRO A 221 -5.74 -27.50 -4.20
C PRO A 221 -4.37 -27.90 -4.78
N ASP A 222 -4.10 -29.20 -4.89
CA ASP A 222 -2.78 -29.72 -5.29
C ASP A 222 -2.33 -29.22 -6.67
N GLN A 223 -3.25 -29.00 -7.63
CA GLN A 223 -2.93 -28.43 -8.95
C GLN A 223 -2.33 -27.02 -8.84
N ILE A 224 -2.80 -26.20 -7.89
CA ILE A 224 -2.27 -24.85 -7.65
C ILE A 224 -0.91 -24.94 -6.96
N ILE A 225 -0.71 -25.94 -6.08
CA ILE A 225 0.58 -26.18 -5.43
C ILE A 225 1.64 -26.65 -6.46
N GLU A 226 1.26 -27.52 -7.39
CA GLU A 226 2.09 -27.89 -8.54
C GLU A 226 2.43 -26.70 -9.43
N PHE A 227 1.43 -25.87 -9.75
CA PHE A 227 1.63 -24.65 -10.51
C PHE A 227 2.61 -23.69 -9.81
N ALA A 228 2.43 -23.44 -8.51
CA ALA A 228 3.29 -22.55 -7.74
C ALA A 228 4.76 -23.00 -7.74
N ARG A 229 5.02 -24.31 -7.62
CA ARG A 229 6.37 -24.87 -7.73
C ARG A 229 7.02 -24.60 -9.09
N SER A 230 6.23 -24.65 -10.16
CA SER A 230 6.71 -24.38 -11.52
C SER A 230 7.20 -22.95 -11.75
N LEU A 231 7.01 -22.05 -10.78
CA LEU A 231 7.45 -20.65 -10.82
C LEU A 231 8.91 -20.47 -10.36
N LEU A 232 9.51 -21.46 -9.71
CA LEU A 232 10.90 -21.39 -9.22
C LEU A 232 11.88 -21.13 -10.36
N GLY A 233 12.69 -20.08 -10.22
CA GLY A 233 13.72 -19.71 -11.20
C GLY A 233 13.19 -19.13 -12.50
N LYS A 234 11.87 -18.92 -12.64
CA LYS A 234 11.33 -18.13 -13.75
C LYS A 234 11.64 -16.65 -13.49
N PRO A 235 12.16 -15.92 -14.49
CA PRO A 235 12.23 -14.47 -14.41
C PRO A 235 10.85 -13.94 -14.05
N ASN A 236 10.80 -12.95 -13.16
CA ASN A 236 9.53 -12.29 -12.84
C ASN A 236 9.13 -11.40 -14.02
N ASP A 237 8.69 -12.02 -15.11
CA ASP A 237 8.29 -11.35 -16.35
C ASP A 237 6.85 -10.83 -16.21
N TYR A 238 6.61 -10.10 -15.11
CA TYR A 238 5.38 -9.38 -14.81
C TYR A 238 5.26 -8.14 -15.70
N GLN A 239 5.31 -8.37 -17.01
CA GLN A 239 5.14 -7.31 -17.99
C GLN A 239 3.66 -7.03 -18.15
N ALA A 240 3.16 -6.19 -17.26
CA ALA A 240 1.84 -5.62 -17.41
C ALA A 240 1.97 -4.14 -17.77
N CYS A 241 1.14 -3.68 -18.70
CA CYS A 241 1.09 -2.29 -19.10
C CYS A 241 -0.22 -1.62 -18.72
N PHE A 242 -0.16 -0.32 -18.45
CA PHE A 242 -1.32 0.49 -18.18
C PHE A 242 -1.50 1.52 -19.28
N ILE A 243 -2.68 1.56 -19.90
CA ILE A 243 -3.01 2.48 -20.96
C ILE A 243 -3.64 3.73 -20.35
N ARG A 244 -3.00 4.88 -20.56
CA ARG A 244 -3.48 6.20 -20.15
C ARG A 244 -3.98 6.97 -21.37
N CYS A 245 -5.20 7.47 -21.31
CA CYS A 245 -5.81 8.22 -22.41
C CYS A 245 -6.89 9.20 -21.93
N ALA A 246 -7.16 10.20 -22.76
CA ALA A 246 -8.32 11.06 -22.58
C ALA A 246 -9.62 10.28 -22.83
N ALA A 247 -10.71 10.62 -22.13
CA ALA A 247 -12.01 9.96 -22.29
C ALA A 247 -12.54 9.95 -23.74
N GLN A 248 -12.14 10.92 -24.56
CA GLN A 248 -12.51 11.03 -25.97
C GLN A 248 -11.86 9.93 -26.84
N ASP A 249 -10.72 9.40 -26.42
CA ASP A 249 -9.97 8.37 -27.16
C ASP A 249 -10.40 6.94 -26.77
N LYS A 250 -11.52 6.80 -26.07
CA LYS A 250 -12.01 5.51 -25.56
C LYS A 250 -12.21 4.43 -26.62
N GLU A 251 -12.56 4.82 -27.84
CA GLU A 251 -12.76 3.88 -28.96
C GLU A 251 -11.44 3.21 -29.32
N PHE A 252 -10.39 4.02 -29.51
CA PHE A 252 -9.05 3.54 -29.79
C PHE A 252 -8.47 2.74 -28.61
N ALA A 253 -8.56 3.26 -27.39
CA ALA A 253 -8.03 2.61 -26.20
C ALA A 253 -8.64 1.21 -25.96
N LYS A 254 -9.95 1.05 -26.20
CA LYS A 254 -10.62 -0.26 -26.09
C LYS A 254 -10.12 -1.26 -27.15
N ARG A 255 -9.93 -0.80 -28.38
CA ARG A 255 -9.38 -1.63 -29.46
C ARG A 255 -7.94 -2.04 -29.15
N LEU A 256 -7.09 -1.08 -28.78
CA LEU A 256 -5.71 -1.32 -28.38
C LEU A 256 -5.63 -2.32 -27.22
N HIS A 257 -6.45 -2.16 -26.20
CA HIS A 257 -6.54 -3.11 -25.08
C HIS A 257 -6.91 -4.52 -25.54
N ALA A 258 -7.96 -4.67 -26.35
CA ALA A 258 -8.40 -5.99 -26.84
C ALA A 258 -7.29 -6.69 -27.63
N ASP A 259 -6.67 -5.97 -28.56
CA ASP A 259 -5.63 -6.53 -29.42
C ASP A 259 -4.34 -6.84 -28.64
N LEU A 260 -3.98 -6.03 -27.62
CA LEU A 260 -2.88 -6.35 -26.71
C LEU A 260 -3.15 -7.64 -25.93
N GLN A 261 -4.37 -7.83 -25.41
CA GLN A 261 -4.77 -9.05 -24.70
C GLN A 261 -4.74 -10.28 -25.62
N GLU A 262 -5.21 -10.18 -26.86
CA GLU A 262 -5.11 -11.25 -27.87
C GLU A 262 -3.65 -11.60 -28.18
N ASN A 263 -2.73 -10.65 -28.02
CA ASN A 263 -1.29 -10.84 -28.17
C ASN A 263 -0.58 -11.20 -26.85
N ASN A 264 -1.31 -11.67 -25.84
CA ASN A 264 -0.80 -12.11 -24.52
C ASN A 264 -0.10 -11.01 -23.72
N VAL A 265 -0.40 -9.73 -23.99
CA VAL A 265 0.06 -8.62 -23.15
C VAL A 265 -0.97 -8.35 -22.09
N ARG A 266 -0.56 -8.47 -20.82
CA ARG A 266 -1.43 -8.11 -19.69
C ARG A 266 -1.57 -6.59 -19.66
N CYS A 267 -2.76 -6.08 -19.91
CA CYS A 267 -2.98 -4.65 -19.91
C CYS A 267 -4.30 -4.25 -19.26
N TRP A 268 -4.32 -3.05 -18.72
CA TRP A 268 -5.52 -2.37 -18.22
C TRP A 268 -5.52 -0.94 -18.77
N TYR A 269 -6.66 -0.26 -18.67
CA TYR A 269 -6.78 1.13 -19.10
C TYR A 269 -7.56 1.94 -18.07
N ALA A 270 -7.23 3.23 -17.98
CA ALA A 270 -8.07 4.22 -17.31
C ALA A 270 -8.33 5.40 -18.25
N PHE A 271 -9.52 5.98 -18.09
CA PHE A 271 -9.90 7.21 -18.78
C PHE A 271 -9.82 8.37 -17.79
N GLU A 272 -9.20 9.46 -18.22
CA GLU A 272 -9.30 10.72 -17.48
C GLU A 272 -10.52 11.50 -17.98
N ASP A 273 -11.40 11.87 -17.05
CA ASP A 273 -12.60 12.65 -17.36
C ASP A 273 -12.27 14.15 -17.24
N ILE A 274 -12.41 14.90 -18.34
CA ILE A 274 -11.95 16.30 -18.43
C ILE A 274 -12.76 17.24 -17.52
N THR A 275 -13.94 16.83 -17.04
CA THR A 275 -14.89 17.71 -16.33
C THR A 275 -14.67 17.83 -14.83
N THR A 276 -13.77 17.06 -14.23
CA THR A 276 -13.46 17.20 -12.81
C THR A 276 -11.98 16.92 -12.63
N GLY A 277 -11.22 17.86 -12.06
CA GLY A 277 -9.85 17.64 -11.57
C GLY A 277 -9.78 16.68 -10.37
N ASP A 278 -10.73 15.75 -10.33
CA ASP A 278 -10.91 14.69 -9.39
C ASP A 278 -10.73 13.40 -10.19
N VAL A 279 -9.63 12.70 -9.91
CA VAL A 279 -9.41 11.31 -10.33
C VAL A 279 -10.44 10.45 -9.60
N HIS A 280 -11.70 10.48 -10.05
CA HIS A 280 -12.76 9.61 -9.55
C HIS A 280 -12.66 8.23 -10.19
N GLY A 281 -11.57 7.55 -9.86
CA GLY A 281 -11.46 6.11 -9.94
C GLY A 281 -10.93 5.63 -8.60
N THR A 282 -11.83 5.32 -7.67
CA THR A 282 -11.48 4.62 -6.43
C THR A 282 -10.71 3.34 -6.80
N GLY A 283 -9.38 3.37 -6.66
CA GLY A 283 -8.49 2.26 -6.94
C GLY A 283 -7.45 2.46 -8.06
N ILE A 284 -7.50 3.53 -8.88
CA ILE A 284 -6.53 3.69 -9.99
C ILE A 284 -5.09 3.81 -9.46
N ASP A 285 -4.86 4.62 -8.42
CA ASP A 285 -3.53 4.74 -7.79
C ASP A 285 -3.02 3.42 -7.17
N GLU A 286 -3.93 2.53 -6.75
CA GLU A 286 -3.60 1.21 -6.19
C GLU A 286 -3.20 0.20 -7.29
N PHE A 287 -3.71 0.35 -8.52
CA PHE A 287 -3.33 -0.51 -9.66
C PHE A 287 -2.16 0.03 -10.47
N VAL A 288 -1.97 1.36 -10.54
CA VAL A 288 -0.83 1.98 -11.25
C VAL A 288 0.51 1.61 -10.60
N GLN A 289 0.56 1.42 -9.28
CA GLN A 289 1.75 0.94 -8.56
C GLN A 289 2.15 -0.51 -8.89
N ILE A 290 1.29 -1.26 -9.58
CA ILE A 290 1.55 -2.67 -9.92
C ILE A 290 2.18 -2.81 -11.32
N THR A 291 2.09 -1.79 -12.18
CA THR A 291 2.56 -1.86 -13.57
C THR A 291 3.84 -1.05 -13.79
N ASN A 292 4.89 -1.72 -14.29
CA ASN A 292 6.17 -1.06 -14.63
C ASN A 292 6.19 -0.53 -16.08
N LYS A 293 5.07 -0.52 -16.81
CA LYS A 293 4.98 -0.03 -18.20
C LYS A 293 3.74 0.82 -18.40
N ILE A 294 3.91 2.04 -18.90
CA ILE A 294 2.80 2.95 -19.20
C ILE A 294 2.74 3.17 -20.70
N ILE A 295 1.58 2.89 -21.30
CA ILE A 295 1.27 3.28 -22.69
C ILE A 295 0.48 4.58 -22.61
N LEU A 296 1.09 5.69 -23.04
CA LEU A 296 0.45 7.00 -23.00
C LEU A 296 -0.08 7.37 -24.38
N ILE A 297 -1.40 7.49 -24.52
CA ILE A 297 -2.06 7.89 -25.75
C ILE A 297 -2.07 9.42 -25.85
N LEU A 298 -1.32 9.93 -26.81
CA LEU A 298 -1.12 11.34 -27.13
C LEU A 298 -1.96 11.73 -28.35
N SER A 299 -3.20 12.09 -28.09
CA SER A 299 -4.08 12.79 -29.03
C SER A 299 -4.05 14.30 -28.75
N SER A 300 -4.68 15.08 -29.62
CA SER A 300 -5.01 16.49 -29.38
C SER A 300 -5.79 16.74 -28.08
N TYR A 301 -6.52 15.76 -27.55
CA TYR A 301 -7.20 15.86 -26.26
C TYR A 301 -6.21 15.72 -25.09
N SER A 302 -5.38 14.67 -25.11
CA SER A 302 -4.38 14.44 -24.06
C SER A 302 -3.33 15.55 -24.03
N VAL A 303 -2.79 15.95 -25.19
CA VAL A 303 -1.70 16.94 -25.29
C VAL A 303 -2.13 18.33 -24.82
N ARG A 304 -3.42 18.67 -24.92
CA ARG A 304 -3.97 19.95 -24.43
C ARG A 304 -4.32 19.92 -22.94
N SER A 305 -4.23 18.76 -22.29
CA SER A 305 -4.59 18.59 -20.89
C SER A 305 -3.34 18.64 -20.01
N ASP A 306 -3.45 19.25 -18.83
CA ASP A 306 -2.32 19.40 -17.90
C ASP A 306 -1.79 18.04 -17.39
N TRP A 307 -2.67 17.04 -17.26
CA TRP A 307 -2.33 15.72 -16.72
C TRP A 307 -1.31 14.96 -17.60
N ALA A 308 -1.34 15.12 -18.92
CA ALA A 308 -0.42 14.40 -19.82
C ALA A 308 1.02 14.84 -19.60
N GLY A 309 1.24 16.14 -19.33
CA GLY A 309 2.55 16.67 -18.95
C GLY A 309 3.02 16.12 -17.61
N GLN A 310 2.14 16.06 -16.61
CA GLN A 310 2.44 15.51 -15.28
C GLN A 310 2.86 14.04 -15.34
N GLU A 311 2.15 13.20 -16.10
CA GLU A 311 2.51 11.78 -16.28
C GLU A 311 3.88 11.61 -16.94
N VAL A 312 4.21 12.44 -17.94
CA VAL A 312 5.53 12.44 -18.59
C VAL A 312 6.63 12.88 -17.62
N GLU A 313 6.38 13.92 -16.83
CA GLU A 313 7.35 14.40 -15.85
C GLU A 313 7.59 13.36 -14.75
N HIS A 314 6.55 12.67 -14.28
CA HIS A 314 6.67 11.54 -13.35
C HIS A 314 7.48 10.37 -13.96
N ALA A 315 7.30 10.06 -15.25
CA ALA A 315 8.06 9.00 -15.91
C ALA A 315 9.54 9.36 -16.13
N LEU A 316 9.86 10.65 -16.27
CA LEU A 316 11.23 11.16 -16.49
C LEU A 316 12.01 11.40 -15.21
N HIS A 317 11.31 11.79 -14.15
CA HIS A 317 11.86 12.10 -12.84
C HIS A 317 11.10 11.27 -11.81
N PRO A 318 11.47 9.99 -11.63
CA PRO A 318 10.89 9.14 -10.59
C PRO A 318 11.44 9.54 -9.22
N ASP A 319 11.19 10.78 -8.81
CA ASP A 319 11.40 11.21 -7.45
C ASP A 319 10.45 10.38 -6.55
N ASP A 320 11.02 9.71 -5.55
CA ASP A 320 10.36 8.87 -4.52
C ASP A 320 10.41 7.35 -4.68
N GLY A 321 11.16 6.79 -5.64
CA GLY A 321 11.31 5.32 -5.73
C GLY A 321 10.00 4.57 -6.00
N LYS A 322 8.97 5.27 -6.50
CA LYS A 322 7.63 4.74 -6.78
C LYS A 322 7.44 4.23 -8.20
N HIS A 323 8.26 4.63 -9.17
CA HIS A 323 8.11 4.20 -10.56
C HIS A 323 9.45 4.11 -11.30
N ASP A 324 10.04 2.91 -11.38
CA ASP A 324 11.08 2.58 -12.37
C ASP A 324 10.40 2.10 -13.68
N GLY A 325 9.42 2.87 -14.16
CA GLY A 325 8.46 2.44 -15.18
C GLY A 325 8.84 2.89 -16.59
N ALA A 326 8.81 1.98 -17.57
CA ALA A 326 9.04 2.31 -18.97
C ALA A 326 7.80 2.98 -19.60
N LEU A 327 7.99 4.19 -20.16
CA LEU A 327 6.96 4.92 -20.90
C LEU A 327 7.01 4.57 -22.40
N PHE A 328 5.84 4.30 -22.97
CA PHE A 328 5.59 3.98 -24.38
C PHE A 328 4.57 4.98 -24.95
N PRO A 329 5.02 6.13 -25.46
CA PRO A 329 4.13 7.13 -26.04
C PRO A 329 3.59 6.66 -27.39
N ILE A 330 2.28 6.82 -27.60
CA ILE A 330 1.58 6.53 -28.85
C ILE A 330 0.88 7.81 -29.31
N ARG A 331 1.02 8.19 -30.58
CA ARG A 331 0.30 9.35 -31.14
C ARG A 331 -0.92 8.92 -31.96
N LEU A 332 -2.03 9.66 -31.82
CA LEU A 332 -3.24 9.50 -32.66
C LEU A 332 -3.41 10.61 -33.69
N ASP A 333 -2.66 11.70 -33.55
CA ASP A 333 -2.64 12.83 -34.46
C ASP A 333 -1.28 13.55 -34.38
N GLU A 334 -1.15 14.71 -35.04
CA GLU A 334 0.06 15.52 -35.05
C GLU A 334 0.20 16.43 -33.81
N ALA A 335 -0.74 16.40 -32.85
CA ALA A 335 -0.74 17.36 -31.74
C ALA A 335 0.54 17.30 -30.91
N ILE A 336 1.09 16.11 -30.67
CA ILE A 336 2.36 15.96 -29.96
C ILE A 336 3.55 16.46 -30.80
N MET A 337 3.46 16.37 -32.13
CA MET A 337 4.51 16.84 -33.04
C MET A 337 4.53 18.37 -33.14
N ASP A 338 3.36 19.00 -33.03
CA ASP A 338 3.21 20.46 -33.13
C ASP A 338 3.30 21.18 -31.76
N CYS A 339 3.21 20.45 -30.65
CA CYS A 339 3.18 21.06 -29.32
C CYS A 339 4.52 21.70 -28.93
N SER A 340 4.51 22.97 -28.53
CA SER A 340 5.70 23.71 -28.09
C SER A 340 6.00 23.56 -26.59
N ALA A 341 5.20 22.79 -25.84
CA ALA A 341 5.41 22.60 -24.40
C ALA A 341 6.73 21.87 -24.13
N GLY A 342 7.39 22.23 -23.02
CA GLY A 342 8.69 21.66 -22.65
C GLY A 342 8.66 20.14 -22.47
N TRP A 343 7.61 19.60 -21.84
CA TRP A 343 7.43 18.16 -21.67
C TRP A 343 7.26 17.43 -23.02
N ALA A 344 6.54 18.02 -23.97
CA ALA A 344 6.32 17.44 -25.31
C ALA A 344 7.64 17.35 -26.10
N ALA A 345 8.50 18.37 -26.00
CA ALA A 345 9.83 18.33 -26.58
C ALA A 345 10.67 17.19 -25.99
N LYS A 346 10.62 16.98 -24.66
CA LYS A 346 11.33 15.86 -24.01
C LYS A 346 10.84 14.50 -24.54
N VAL A 347 9.52 14.31 -24.68
CA VAL A 347 8.96 13.06 -25.25
C VAL A 347 9.51 12.80 -26.65
N ARG A 348 9.47 13.79 -27.54
CA ARG A 348 9.96 13.67 -28.93
C ARG A 348 11.45 13.36 -29.03
N HIS A 349 12.26 13.84 -28.09
CA HIS A 349 13.70 13.64 -28.12
C HIS A 349 14.15 12.35 -27.42
N GLN A 350 13.42 11.89 -26.39
CA GLN A 350 13.87 10.81 -25.52
C GLN A 350 13.15 9.48 -25.75
N TYR A 351 12.00 9.49 -26.43
CA TYR A 351 11.19 8.29 -26.64
C TYR A 351 10.89 8.07 -28.12
N HIS A 352 10.76 6.79 -28.49
CA HIS A 352 10.11 6.42 -29.74
C HIS A 352 8.59 6.57 -29.58
N ILE A 353 7.98 7.44 -30.38
CA ILE A 353 6.53 7.64 -30.39
C ILE A 353 5.93 6.74 -31.47
N ALA A 354 5.19 5.71 -31.07
CA ALA A 354 4.53 4.84 -32.04
C ALA A 354 3.37 5.58 -32.73
N ASP A 355 3.30 5.48 -34.05
CA ASP A 355 2.31 6.19 -34.87
C ASP A 355 1.05 5.36 -35.09
N PHE A 356 -0.03 5.79 -34.46
CA PHE A 356 -1.36 5.21 -34.63
C PHE A 356 -2.33 6.21 -35.26
N SER A 357 -1.86 7.27 -35.93
CA SER A 357 -2.74 8.26 -36.58
C SER A 357 -3.66 7.64 -37.63
N GLY A 358 -3.21 6.59 -38.31
CA GLY A 358 -3.98 5.80 -39.27
C GLY A 358 -4.76 4.63 -38.67
N TRP A 359 -5.04 4.58 -37.36
CA TRP A 359 -5.58 3.39 -36.68
C TRP A 359 -6.91 2.86 -37.24
N ARG A 360 -7.70 3.67 -37.97
CA ARG A 360 -8.92 3.23 -38.65
C ARG A 360 -8.65 2.37 -39.89
N ASP A 361 -7.46 2.47 -40.48
CA ASP A 361 -6.99 1.59 -41.55
C ASP A 361 -6.40 0.31 -40.96
N GLY A 362 -6.94 -0.85 -41.35
CA GLY A 362 -6.58 -2.14 -40.75
C GLY A 362 -5.10 -2.51 -40.92
N LYS A 363 -4.50 -2.16 -42.07
CA LYS A 363 -3.08 -2.48 -42.35
C LYS A 363 -2.16 -1.57 -41.56
N THR A 364 -2.40 -0.26 -41.61
CA THR A 364 -1.62 0.75 -40.89
C THR A 364 -1.63 0.49 -39.39
N TYR A 365 -2.80 0.12 -38.85
CA TYR A 365 -2.92 -0.27 -37.45
C TYR A 365 -2.13 -1.54 -37.12
N ALA A 366 -2.23 -2.59 -37.94
CA ALA A 366 -1.53 -3.85 -37.70
C ALA A 366 0.00 -3.66 -37.71
N ASP A 367 0.51 -2.84 -38.63
CA ASP A 367 1.93 -2.50 -38.71
C ASP A 367 2.38 -1.76 -37.43
N ALA A 368 1.63 -0.74 -37.00
CA ALA A 368 1.91 0.00 -35.76
C ALA A 368 1.84 -0.88 -34.50
N MET A 369 0.85 -1.78 -34.41
CA MET A 369 0.71 -2.75 -33.32
C MET A 369 1.91 -3.70 -33.25
N ALA A 370 2.38 -4.21 -34.39
CA ALA A 370 3.55 -5.10 -34.43
C ALA A 370 4.83 -4.41 -33.94
N HIS A 371 4.98 -3.11 -34.20
CA HIS A 371 6.06 -2.30 -33.62
C HIS A 371 5.92 -2.16 -32.11
N LEU A 372 4.74 -1.75 -31.63
CA LEU A 372 4.48 -1.60 -30.20
C LEU A 372 4.73 -2.90 -29.41
N LEU A 373 4.30 -4.05 -29.94
CA LEU A 373 4.52 -5.35 -29.29
C LEU A 373 6.01 -5.72 -29.21
N ARG A 374 6.84 -5.29 -30.16
CA ARG A 374 8.29 -5.48 -30.09
C ARG A 374 8.89 -4.59 -29.01
N ASP A 375 8.52 -3.32 -28.98
CA ASP A 375 9.02 -2.36 -28.00
C ASP A 375 8.65 -2.79 -26.58
N LEU A 376 7.42 -3.26 -26.38
CA LEU A 376 6.95 -3.79 -25.10
C LEU A 376 7.72 -5.03 -24.64
N LYS A 377 8.35 -5.81 -25.52
CA LYS A 377 9.13 -7.02 -25.14
C LYS A 377 10.62 -6.75 -24.90
N MET A 378 11.17 -5.67 -25.47
CA MET A 378 12.61 -5.37 -25.41
C MET A 378 13.04 -4.63 -24.13
N LYS A 379 12.08 -4.12 -23.36
CA LYS A 379 12.25 -3.46 -22.06
C LYS A 379 11.38 -4.17 -21.05
#